data_AF-A0A1E5A0H1-F1
#
_entry.id   AF-A0A1E5A0H1-F1
#
_cell.length_a   1.000
_cell.length_b   1.000
_cell.length_c   1.000
_cell.angle_alpha   90.00
_cell.angle_beta   90.00
_cell.angle_gamma   90.00
#
_symmetry.space_group_name_H-M   'P 1'
#
loop_
_entity.id
_entity.type
_entity.pdbx_description
1 polymer ?
#
loop_
_entity_poly.entity_id
_entity_poly.type
_entity_poly.pdbx_seq_one_letter_code
_entity_poly.pdbx_strand_id
1 'polypeptide(L)'
;MSDEQDLDRWARLRFAIIGPLLAAPPVRGELQRALRELSQRCWTHPNDGTAIYFGFSTLERWYHVARRAQDPVAALRLLYLYLNSELR
;
A
#
# COMPACT_ATOMS: atom_id res chain seq x y z
N MET A 1 21.91 2.37 6.34
CA MET A 1 21.56 0.93 6.25
C MET A 1 20.19 0.65 6.86
N SER A 2 19.80 1.27 7.99
CA SER A 2 18.48 1.09 8.60
C SER A 2 17.33 1.62 7.74
N ASP A 3 17.48 2.80 7.12
CA ASP A 3 16.43 3.42 6.30
C ASP A 3 16.02 2.58 5.08
N GLU A 4 16.98 1.87 4.47
CA GLU A 4 16.74 1.00 3.33
C GLU A 4 15.91 -0.24 3.72
N GLN A 5 16.19 -0.82 4.89
CA GLN A 5 15.43 -1.95 5.41
C GLN A 5 14.01 -1.52 5.82
N ASP A 6 13.85 -0.32 6.37
CA ASP A 6 12.54 0.22 6.71
C ASP A 6 11.69 0.43 5.46
N LEU A 7 12.28 1.01 4.40
CA LEU A 7 11.62 1.18 3.10
C LEU A 7 11.17 -0.16 2.50
N ASP A 8 11.98 -1.22 2.62
CA ASP A 8 11.63 -2.55 2.14
C ASP A 8 10.47 -3.17 2.92
N ARG A 9 10.48 -3.07 4.25
CA ARG A 9 9.38 -3.61 5.07
C ARG A 9 8.08 -2.88 4.77
N TRP A 10 8.16 -1.56 4.59
CA TRP A 10 7.03 -0.74 4.15
C TRP A 10 6.54 -1.13 2.76
N ALA A 11 7.42 -1.34 1.79
CA ALA A 11 7.04 -1.77 0.44
C ALA A 11 6.30 -3.12 0.47
N ARG A 12 6.80 -4.08 1.26
CA ARG A 12 6.17 -5.39 1.45
C ARG A 12 4.81 -5.30 2.12
N LEU A 13 4.66 -4.48 3.15
CA LEU A 13 3.36 -4.25 3.79
C LEU A 13 2.34 -3.72 2.78
N ARG A 14 2.70 -2.66 2.03
CA ARG A 14 1.82 -2.07 1.02
C ARG A 14 1.41 -3.11 -0.02
N PHE A 15 2.37 -3.89 -0.50
CA PHE A 15 2.10 -4.96 -1.46
C PHE A 15 1.22 -6.06 -0.86
N ALA A 16 1.41 -6.45 0.40
CA ALA A 16 0.55 -7.44 1.06
C ALA A 16 -0.90 -6.98 1.16
N ILE A 17 -1.14 -5.67 1.32
CA ILE A 17 -2.49 -5.09 1.42
C ILE A 17 -3.20 -5.10 0.06
N ILE A 18 -2.55 -4.61 -1.00
CA ILE A 18 -3.17 -4.46 -2.32
C ILE A 18 -2.94 -5.65 -3.26
N GLY A 19 -1.98 -6.52 -2.95
CA GLY A 19 -1.58 -7.67 -3.75
C GLY A 19 -2.73 -8.63 -4.06
N PRO A 20 -3.64 -8.94 -3.11
CA PRO A 20 -4.84 -9.72 -3.41
C PRO A 20 -5.70 -9.12 -4.52
N LEU A 21 -5.83 -7.78 -4.58
CA LEU A 21 -6.58 -7.10 -5.65
C LEU A 21 -5.86 -7.11 -7.00
N LEU A 22 -4.53 -7.24 -7.00
CA LEU A 22 -3.75 -7.40 -8.23
C LEU A 22 -3.83 -8.83 -8.78
N ALA A 23 -3.77 -9.82 -7.88
CA ALA A 23 -3.82 -11.24 -8.22
C ALA A 23 -5.22 -11.69 -8.67
N ALA A 24 -6.27 -11.12 -8.06
CA ALA A 24 -7.66 -11.34 -8.44
C ALA A 24 -8.33 -9.99 -8.72
N PRO A 25 -8.16 -9.42 -9.92
CA PRO A 25 -8.71 -8.11 -10.26
C PRO A 25 -10.23 -8.11 -10.11
N PRO A 26 -10.79 -7.24 -9.25
CA PRO A 26 -12.24 -7.15 -9.08
C PRO A 26 -12.90 -6.68 -10.38
N VAL A 27 -14.13 -7.14 -10.61
CA VAL A 27 -14.96 -6.68 -11.74
C VAL A 27 -15.21 -5.17 -11.68
N ARG A 28 -15.58 -4.58 -12.81
CA ARG A 28 -15.83 -3.13 -12.90
C ARG A 28 -16.84 -2.69 -11.84
N GLY A 29 -16.47 -1.68 -11.04
CA GLY A 29 -17.28 -1.15 -9.95
C GLY A 29 -16.98 -1.75 -8.56
N GLU A 30 -16.39 -2.95 -8.49
CA GLU A 30 -16.09 -3.58 -7.20
C GLU A 30 -14.74 -3.16 -6.59
N LEU A 31 -13.83 -2.62 -7.41
CA LEU A 31 -12.53 -2.13 -6.94
C LEU A 31 -12.68 -1.09 -5.82
N GLN A 32 -13.59 -0.14 -5.98
CA GLN A 32 -13.81 0.89 -4.96
C GLN A 32 -14.34 0.29 -3.65
N ARG A 33 -15.24 -0.70 -3.75
CA ARG A 33 -15.76 -1.40 -2.56
C ARG A 33 -14.64 -2.15 -1.85
N ALA A 34 -13.84 -2.93 -2.58
CA ALA A 34 -12.74 -3.70 -2.01
C ALA A 34 -11.69 -2.79 -1.35
N LEU A 35 -11.33 -1.67 -1.97
CA LEU A 35 -10.43 -0.67 -1.37
C LEU A 35 -11.03 -0.01 -0.13
N ARG A 36 -12.34 0.25 -0.09
CA ARG A 36 -13.02 0.75 1.12
C ARG A 36 -12.98 -0.27 2.25
N GLU A 37 -13.22 -1.54 1.96
CA GLU A 37 -13.09 -2.62 2.95
C GLU A 37 -11.67 -2.70 3.52
N LEU A 38 -10.64 -2.58 2.68
CA LEU A 38 -9.25 -2.53 3.14
C LEU A 38 -8.95 -1.29 3.99
N SER A 39 -9.57 -0.15 3.70
CA SER A 39 -9.41 1.09 4.48
C SER A 39 -10.03 1.03 5.88
N GLN A 40 -11.00 0.14 6.08
CA GLN A 40 -11.64 -0.08 7.38
C GLN A 40 -10.85 -1.05 8.27
N ARG A 41 -9.84 -1.74 7.72
CA ARG A 41 -9.01 -2.68 8.46
C ARG A 41 -7.83 -1.97 9.13
N CYS A 42 -7.49 -2.43 10.32
CA CYS A 42 -6.21 -2.11 10.94
C CYS A 42 -5.11 -3.01 10.36
N TRP A 43 -3.92 -2.45 10.24
CA TRP A 43 -2.73 -3.12 9.76
C TRP A 43 -1.61 -3.00 10.78
N THR A 44 -0.64 -3.89 10.73
CA THR A 44 0.51 -3.88 11.63
C THR A 44 1.62 -3.04 11.03
N HIS A 45 2.10 -2.06 11.78
CA HIS A 45 3.23 -1.25 11.41
C HIS A 45 4.50 -2.11 11.30
N PRO A 46 5.25 -2.02 10.20
CA PRO A 46 6.28 -3.00 9.88
C PRO A 46 7.54 -2.90 10.76
N ASN A 47 7.71 -1.78 11.48
CA ASN A 47 8.92 -1.52 12.25
C ASN A 47 8.74 -1.70 13.75
N ASP A 48 7.57 -1.34 14.29
CA ASP A 48 7.29 -1.35 15.74
C ASP A 48 6.06 -2.19 16.13
N GLY A 49 5.32 -2.73 15.16
CA GLY A 49 4.15 -3.58 15.41
C GLY A 49 2.89 -2.84 15.83
N THR A 50 2.88 -1.51 15.86
CA THR A 50 1.69 -0.73 16.24
C THR A 50 0.57 -0.85 15.21
N ALA A 51 -0.68 -0.61 15.63
CA ALA A 51 -1.82 -0.63 14.73
C ALA A 51 -1.88 0.67 13.91
N ILE A 52 -1.96 0.55 12.59
CA ILE A 52 -2.06 1.67 11.65
C ILE A 52 -3.23 1.47 10.68
N TYR A 53 -3.73 2.59 10.14
CA TYR A 53 -4.83 2.61 9.19
C TYR A 53 -4.42 3.37 7.94
N PHE A 54 -5.00 3.00 6.80
CA PHE A 54 -4.77 3.70 5.54
C PHE A 54 -6.10 4.17 4.95
N GLY A 55 -6.13 5.43 4.52
CA GLY A 55 -7.28 5.98 3.82
C GLY A 55 -7.49 5.32 2.46
N PHE A 56 -8.74 5.35 1.99
CA PHE A 56 -9.13 4.83 0.67
C PHE A 56 -8.24 5.37 -0.47
N SER A 57 -8.01 6.69 -0.52
CA SER A 57 -7.23 7.34 -1.57
C SER A 57 -5.77 6.90 -1.60
N THR A 58 -5.20 6.60 -0.43
CA THR A 58 -3.84 6.05 -0.30
C THR A 58 -3.76 4.65 -0.91
N LEU A 59 -4.72 3.78 -0.56
CA LEU A 59 -4.78 2.42 -1.09
C LEU A 59 -5.05 2.41 -2.60
N GLU A 60 -5.92 3.29 -3.09
CA GLU A 60 -6.21 3.45 -4.51
C GLU A 60 -4.96 3.87 -5.29
N ARG A 61 -4.18 4.84 -4.75
CA ARG A 61 -2.91 5.26 -5.34
C ARG A 61 -1.92 4.09 -5.42
N TRP A 62 -1.76 3.32 -4.34
CA TRP A 62 -0.88 2.15 -4.34
C TRP A 62 -1.31 1.12 -5.37
N TYR A 63 -2.60 0.80 -5.43
CA TYR A 63 -3.13 -0.15 -6.40
C TYR A 63 -2.81 0.28 -7.83
N HIS A 64 -3.04 1.55 -8.19
CA HIS A 64 -2.75 2.03 -9.54
C HIS A 64 -1.26 2.08 -9.87
N VAL A 65 -0.40 2.45 -8.92
CA VAL A 65 1.06 2.43 -9.08
C VAL A 65 1.54 1.01 -9.31
N ALA A 66 1.15 0.08 -8.44
CA ALA A 66 1.55 -1.32 -8.51
C ALA A 66 1.03 -2.01 -9.77
N ARG A 67 -0.22 -1.74 -10.20
CA ARG A 67 -0.81 -2.32 -11.40
C ARG A 67 -0.09 -1.92 -12.69
N ARG A 68 0.59 -0.77 -12.71
CA ARG A 68 1.33 -0.27 -13.87
C ARG A 68 2.81 -0.66 -13.85
N ALA A 69 3.30 -1.18 -12.73
CA ALA A 69 4.71 -1.49 -12.55
C ALA A 69 5.02 -2.94 -12.96
N GLN A 70 6.20 -3.14 -13.54
CA GLN A 70 6.74 -4.48 -13.78
C GLN A 70 7.15 -5.16 -12.47
N ASP A 71 7.70 -4.39 -11.54
CA ASP A 71 7.97 -4.79 -10.15
C ASP A 71 7.11 -3.93 -9.19
N PRO A 72 5.95 -4.45 -8.74
CA PRO A 72 5.07 -3.77 -7.81
C PRO A 72 5.72 -3.41 -6.47
N VAL A 73 6.64 -4.24 -5.95
CA VAL A 73 7.27 -4.01 -4.64
C VAL A 73 8.26 -2.86 -4.75
N ALA A 74 9.10 -2.85 -5.79
CA ALA A 74 10.02 -1.75 -6.06
C ALA A 74 9.26 -0.41 -6.27
N ALA A 75 8.14 -0.43 -6.98
CA ALA A 75 7.32 0.77 -7.20
C ALA A 75 6.71 1.33 -5.89
N LEU A 76 6.27 0.46 -4.99
CA LEU A 76 5.71 0.85 -3.69
C LEU A 76 6.75 1.29 -2.66
N ARG A 77 8.03 1.00 -2.91
CA ARG A 77 9.16 1.47 -2.10
C ARG A 77 9.40 2.97 -2.29
N LEU A 78 9.38 3.45 -3.54
CA LEU A 78 9.70 4.84 -3.91
C LEU A 78 8.64 5.86 -3.47
N LEU A 79 7.44 5.39 -3.13
CA LEU A 79 6.31 6.22 -2.73
C LEU A 79 6.56 6.98 -1.41
N TYR A 80 7.50 6.52 -0.59
CA TYR A 80 7.85 7.15 0.69
C TYR A 80 8.39 8.58 0.54
N LEU A 81 9.07 8.88 -0.57
CA LEU A 81 9.60 10.22 -0.86
C LEU A 81 8.50 11.23 -1.23
N TYR A 82 7.33 10.75 -1.66
CA TYR A 82 6.21 11.59 -2.09
C TYR A 82 5.09 11.75 -1.05
N LEU A 83 5.01 10.89 -0.02
CA LEU A 83 3.89 10.91 0.95
C LEU A 83 4.21 11.66 2.26
N ASN A 84 5.49 11.78 2.64
CA ASN A 84 5.90 12.49 3.87
C ASN A 84 5.71 14.02 3.80
N SER A 85 5.33 14.57 2.64
CA SER A 85 4.98 16.00 2.49
C SER A 85 3.53 16.32 2.88
N GLU A 86 2.65 15.32 3.06
CA GLU A 86 1.21 15.54 3.32
C GLU A 86 0.74 15.05 4.70
N LEU A 87 1.65 14.56 5.55
CA LEU A 87 1.34 14.16 6.94
C LEU A 87 2.16 14.98 7.95
N ARG A 88 1.92 16.30 7.94
CA ARG A 88 2.19 17.19 9.07
C ARG A 88 0.88 17.67 9.68
#